data_AF-A0A286XNN9-F1
#
_entry.id   AF-A0A286XNN9-F1
#
_cell.length_a   1.000
_cell.length_b   1.000
_cell.length_c   1.000
_cell.angle_alpha   90.00
_cell.angle_beta   90.00
_cell.angle_gamma   90.00
#
_symmetry.space_group_name_H-M   'P 1'
#
loop_
_entity.id
_entity.type
_entity.pdbx_description
1 polymer ?
#
loop_
_entity_poly.entity_id
_entity_poly.type
_entity_poly.pdbx_seq_one_letter_code
_entity_poly.pdbx_strand_id
1 'polypeptide(L)'
;KLASEESDLKDLEPDRKRKKIEDSSSGKSMTSDVPEDLDFLVPKAGFFCPICSLFYSGEKAMTNHCKSTRHKQNTEKFMAKQRKEKEQNEAEERSSR
;
A
#
# COMPACT_ATOMS: atom_id res chain seq x y z
N LYS A 1 -23.40 38.65 10.48
CA LYS A 1 -24.18 38.21 9.29
C LYS A 1 -23.25 37.23 8.56
N LEU A 2 -23.20 35.94 8.92
CA LEU A 2 -24.08 34.83 8.45
C LEU A 2 -24.28 34.93 6.92
N ALA A 3 -23.96 33.95 6.06
CA ALA A 3 -23.98 32.48 6.14
C ALA A 3 -22.84 31.89 5.24
N SER A 4 -22.29 30.68 5.46
CA SER A 4 -22.81 29.33 5.10
C SER A 4 -23.34 29.29 3.66
N GLU A 5 -22.70 28.57 2.74
CA GLU A 5 -23.07 27.26 2.15
C GLU A 5 -22.32 27.23 0.79
N GLU A 6 -21.79 26.14 0.25
CA GLU A 6 -22.53 24.96 -0.21
C GLU A 6 -21.50 23.87 -0.57
N SER A 7 -21.78 22.65 -0.12
CA SER A 7 -21.02 21.43 -0.42
C SER A 7 -21.86 20.61 -1.39
N ASP A 8 -21.46 20.53 -2.65
CA ASP A 8 -22.18 19.72 -3.64
C ASP A 8 -21.31 18.57 -4.15
N LEU A 9 -21.53 17.42 -3.52
CA LEU A 9 -21.27 16.09 -4.04
C LEU A 9 -21.96 15.93 -5.40
N LYS A 10 -21.20 15.62 -6.45
CA LYS A 10 -21.76 14.99 -7.64
C LYS A 10 -20.97 13.73 -8.00
N ASP A 11 -21.54 12.65 -7.49
CA ASP A 11 -21.46 11.28 -7.98
C ASP A 11 -21.56 11.24 -9.52
N LEU A 12 -20.57 10.61 -10.16
CA LEU A 12 -20.59 10.31 -11.59
C LEU A 12 -20.14 8.85 -11.77
N GLU A 13 -21.10 7.94 -11.59
CA GLU A 13 -21.06 6.57 -12.07
C GLU A 13 -20.75 6.51 -13.59
N PRO A 14 -19.74 5.75 -14.05
CA PRO A 14 -19.61 5.45 -15.46
C PRO A 14 -20.34 4.13 -15.83
N ASP A 15 -21.44 4.35 -16.56
CA ASP A 15 -22.17 3.51 -17.51
C ASP A 15 -21.72 2.05 -17.74
N ARG A 16 -22.68 1.15 -17.54
CA ARG A 16 -22.63 -0.28 -17.83
C ARG A 16 -22.66 -0.55 -19.33
N LYS A 17 -21.52 -0.90 -19.94
CA LYS A 17 -21.50 -1.67 -21.21
C LYS A 17 -20.50 -2.82 -21.17
N ARG A 18 -20.97 -3.98 -20.72
CA ARG A 18 -20.28 -5.27 -20.82
C ARG A 18 -20.68 -5.94 -22.14
N LYS A 19 -19.77 -6.05 -23.10
CA LYS A 19 -19.88 -7.04 -24.19
C LYS A 19 -19.24 -8.34 -23.71
N LYS A 20 -20.02 -9.41 -23.78
CA LYS A 20 -19.68 -10.79 -23.43
C LYS A 20 -18.82 -11.41 -24.54
N ILE A 21 -17.68 -11.98 -24.16
CA ILE A 21 -17.05 -13.09 -24.90
C ILE A 21 -16.61 -14.10 -23.85
N GLU A 22 -17.29 -15.24 -23.85
CA GLU A 22 -16.89 -16.46 -23.17
C GLU A 22 -15.79 -17.10 -24.01
N ASP A 23 -14.69 -17.49 -23.39
CA ASP A 23 -14.01 -18.72 -23.78
C ASP A 23 -13.28 -19.33 -22.59
N SER A 24 -13.33 -20.65 -22.55
CA SER A 24 -13.06 -21.52 -21.43
C SER A 24 -11.58 -21.87 -21.35
N SER A 25 -10.99 -21.88 -20.15
CA SER A 25 -9.97 -22.89 -19.83
C SER A 25 -9.76 -23.00 -18.32
N SER A 26 -9.99 -24.20 -17.81
CA SER A 26 -9.77 -24.60 -16.44
C SER A 26 -8.29 -24.47 -16.03
N GLY A 27 -8.01 -23.52 -15.13
CA GLY A 27 -6.86 -23.58 -14.23
C GLY A 27 -7.39 -23.81 -12.81
N LYS A 28 -7.06 -24.96 -12.20
CA LYS A 28 -7.42 -25.31 -10.83
C LYS A 28 -7.03 -24.17 -9.88
N SER A 29 -8.02 -23.45 -9.34
CA SER A 29 -7.79 -22.45 -8.30
C SER A 29 -7.48 -23.20 -7.01
N MET A 30 -6.25 -23.04 -6.52
CA MET A 30 -5.91 -23.34 -5.13
C MET A 30 -6.85 -22.51 -4.27
N THR A 31 -7.82 -23.16 -3.63
CA THR A 31 -8.70 -22.52 -2.65
C THR A 31 -7.83 -22.17 -1.45
N SER A 32 -7.22 -20.99 -1.51
CA SER A 32 -6.64 -20.35 -0.36
C SER A 32 -7.79 -20.10 0.60
N ASP A 33 -7.64 -20.60 1.83
CA ASP A 33 -8.51 -20.38 2.98
C ASP A 33 -8.53 -18.87 3.29
N VAL A 34 -9.23 -18.11 2.45
CA VAL A 34 -9.53 -16.70 2.68
C VAL A 34 -10.89 -16.72 3.37
N PRO A 35 -11.00 -16.20 4.61
CA PRO A 35 -12.29 -16.12 5.27
C PRO A 35 -13.25 -15.34 4.37
N GLU A 36 -14.44 -15.90 4.14
CA GLU A 36 -15.49 -15.41 3.23
C GLU A 36 -15.87 -13.94 3.53
N ASP A 37 -15.58 -13.48 4.75
CA ASP A 37 -15.70 -12.11 5.22
C ASP A 37 -14.69 -11.12 4.61
N LEU A 38 -13.77 -11.51 3.71
CA LEU A 38 -12.80 -10.61 3.08
C LEU A 38 -12.94 -10.51 1.55
N ASP A 39 -13.90 -11.20 0.95
CA ASP A 39 -14.11 -11.23 -0.51
C ASP A 39 -14.54 -9.87 -1.09
N PHE A 40 -14.96 -8.92 -0.25
CA PHE A 40 -15.24 -7.55 -0.66
C PHE A 40 -14.00 -6.65 -0.72
N LEU A 41 -12.83 -7.11 -0.26
CA LEU A 41 -11.61 -6.33 -0.29
C LEU A 41 -11.01 -6.35 -1.71
N VAL A 42 -10.98 -5.19 -2.35
CA VAL A 42 -10.35 -5.00 -3.65
C VAL A 42 -8.92 -4.48 -3.45
N PRO A 43 -7.87 -5.24 -3.82
CA PRO A 43 -6.50 -4.75 -3.75
C PRO A 43 -6.30 -3.51 -4.63
N LYS A 44 -5.73 -2.45 -4.04
CA LYS A 44 -5.42 -1.22 -4.77
C LYS A 44 -3.93 -1.19 -5.13
N ALA A 45 -3.62 -1.08 -6.42
CA ALA A 45 -2.26 -0.88 -6.88
C ALA A 45 -1.73 0.50 -6.50
N GLY A 46 -0.44 0.59 -6.19
CA GLY A 46 0.24 1.84 -5.88
C GLY A 46 1.67 1.61 -5.40
N PHE A 47 2.24 2.64 -4.76
CA PHE A 47 3.65 2.69 -4.36
C PHE A 47 3.76 2.73 -2.84
N PHE A 48 4.61 1.87 -2.27
CA PHE A 48 4.84 1.80 -0.83
C PHE A 48 6.24 2.26 -0.47
N CYS A 49 6.35 3.10 0.56
CA CYS A 49 7.64 3.52 1.09
C CYS A 49 7.96 2.70 2.35
N PRO A 50 8.94 1.79 2.34
CA PRO A 50 9.27 0.96 3.50
C PRO A 50 9.83 1.78 4.67
N ILE A 51 10.58 2.85 4.37
CA ILE A 51 11.19 3.72 5.37
C ILE A 51 10.12 4.45 6.20
N CYS A 52 9.08 4.93 5.52
CA CYS A 52 7.99 5.67 6.16
C CYS A 52 6.78 4.80 6.51
N SER A 53 6.73 3.55 6.03
CA SER A 53 5.58 2.66 6.11
C SER A 53 4.27 3.31 5.62
N LEU A 54 4.33 4.00 4.47
CA LEU A 54 3.19 4.73 3.88
C LEU A 54 2.95 4.31 2.44
N PHE A 55 1.67 4.28 2.06
CA PHE A 55 1.21 3.98 0.71
C PHE A 55 0.80 5.25 -0.05
N TYR A 56 1.12 5.28 -1.34
CA TYR A 56 0.80 6.37 -2.27
C TYR A 56 0.15 5.80 -3.54
N SER A 57 -0.95 6.40 -3.95
CA SER A 57 -1.74 5.94 -5.10
C SER A 57 -1.10 6.20 -6.47
N GLY A 58 -0.02 6.98 -6.55
CA GLY A 58 0.61 7.32 -7.82
C GLY A 58 2.06 7.76 -7.71
N GLU A 59 2.77 7.67 -8.83
CA GLU A 59 4.21 7.90 -8.92
C GLU A 59 4.59 9.35 -8.57
N LYS A 60 3.78 10.34 -8.99
CA LYS A 60 4.02 11.76 -8.67
C LYS A 60 3.97 12.01 -7.16
N ALA A 61 3.00 11.39 -6.47
CA ALA A 61 2.87 11.51 -5.02
C ALA A 61 4.06 10.86 -4.31
N MET A 62 4.49 9.66 -4.76
CA MET A 62 5.69 8.99 -4.25
C MET A 62 6.96 9.82 -4.51
N THR A 63 7.10 10.39 -5.69
CA THR A 63 8.26 11.23 -6.05
C THR A 63 8.35 12.46 -5.16
N ASN A 64 7.23 13.15 -4.94
CA ASN A 64 7.18 14.30 -4.05
C ASN A 64 7.44 13.89 -2.60
N HIS A 65 6.93 12.74 -2.18
CA HIS A 65 7.23 12.15 -0.88
C HIS A 65 8.74 11.94 -0.68
N CYS A 66 9.42 11.30 -1.63
CA CYS A 66 10.87 11.03 -1.54
C CYS A 66 11.71 12.31 -1.49
N LYS A 67 11.23 13.40 -2.09
CA LYS A 67 11.91 14.71 -2.06
C LYS A 67 11.71 15.47 -0.74
N SER A 68 10.71 15.08 0.07
CA SER A 68 10.38 15.77 1.32
C SER A 68 11.50 15.67 2.36
N THR A 69 11.65 16.70 3.19
CA THR A 69 12.59 16.70 4.32
C THR A 69 12.31 15.56 5.30
N ARG A 70 11.03 15.25 5.53
CA ARG A 70 10.63 14.16 6.43
C ARG A 70 11.15 12.81 5.94
N HIS A 71 11.04 12.52 4.65
CA HIS A 71 11.56 11.27 4.10
C HIS A 71 13.07 11.17 4.32
N LYS A 72 13.82 12.25 4.04
CA LYS A 72 15.28 12.29 4.25
C LYS A 72 15.67 12.00 5.70
N GLN A 73 15.02 12.66 6.67
CA GLN A 73 15.26 12.44 8.10
C GLN A 73 14.93 11.01 8.54
N ASN A 74 13.85 10.43 8.01
CA ASN A 74 13.49 9.06 8.32
C ASN A 74 14.49 8.07 7.74
N THR A 75 15.02 8.33 6.53
CA THR A 75 16.05 7.49 5.91
C THR A 75 17.30 7.41 6.76
N GLU A 76 17.80 8.54 7.28
CA GLU A 76 18.98 8.56 8.17
C GLU A 76 18.76 7.68 9.41
N LYS A 77 17.60 7.82 10.05
CA LYS A 77 17.24 7.03 11.24
C LYS A 77 17.05 5.54 10.91
N PHE A 78 16.41 5.24 9.79
CA PHE A 78 16.17 3.87 9.33
C PHE A 78 17.50 3.15 9.11
N MET A 79 18.44 3.77 8.39
CA MET A 79 19.77 3.19 8.16
C MET A 79 20.57 2.97 9.45
N ALA A 80 20.46 3.88 10.42
CA ALA A 80 21.08 3.71 11.73
C ALA A 80 20.46 2.54 12.52
N LYS A 81 19.14 2.35 12.44
CA LYS A 81 18.44 1.24 13.11
C LYS A 81 18.80 -0.11 12.49
N GLN A 82 18.82 -0.22 11.16
CA GLN A 82 19.13 -1.48 10.47
C GLN A 82 20.52 -2.02 10.83
N ARG A 83 21.52 -1.14 11.07
CA ARG A 83 22.86 -1.57 11.50
C ARG A 83 22.83 -2.22 12.88
N LYS A 84 22.17 -1.57 13.84
CA LYS A 84 22.06 -2.07 15.21
C LYS A 84 21.30 -3.39 15.29
N GLU A 85 20.21 -3.51 14.53
CA GLU A 85 19.40 -4.73 14.49
C GLU A 85 20.20 -5.91 13.93
N LYS A 86 21.01 -5.68 12.90
CA LYS A 86 21.90 -6.71 12.34
C LYS A 86 22.94 -7.17 13.36
N GLU A 87 23.60 -6.24 14.05
CA GLU A 87 24.60 -6.55 15.08
C GLU A 87 24.00 -7.35 16.25
N GLN A 88 22.78 -7.00 16.67
CA GLN A 88 22.06 -7.72 17.71
C GLN A 88 21.68 -9.13 17.28
N ASN A 89 21.14 -9.28 16.06
CA ASN A 89 20.78 -10.59 15.53
C ASN A 89 21.99 -11.53 15.40
N GLU A 90 23.14 -11.02 14.92
CA GLU A 90 24.38 -11.80 14.84
C GLU A 90 24.93 -12.18 16.22
N ALA A 91 24.79 -11.32 17.23
CA ALA A 91 25.20 -11.61 18.61
C ALA A 91 24.30 -12.67 19.28
N GLU A 92 22.98 -12.59 19.10
CA GLU A 92 22.04 -13.59 19.63
C GLU A 92 22.21 -14.97 18.96
N GLU A 93 22.43 -14.99 17.64
CA GLU A 93 22.69 -16.22 16.88
C GLU A 93 23.97 -16.90 17.36
N ARG A 94 25.03 -16.11 17.64
CA ARG A 94 26.29 -16.61 18.20
C ARG A 94 26.15 -17.11 19.64
N SER A 95 25.28 -16.50 20.45
CA SER A 95 25.03 -16.92 21.83
C SER A 95 24.14 -18.16 21.93
N SER A 96 23.40 -18.48 20.87
CA SER A 96 22.48 -19.63 20.82
C SER A 96 23.11 -20.91 20.25
N ARG A 97 24.34 -20.83 19.72
CA ARG A 97 25.14 -21.96 19.23
C ARG A 97 26.14 -22.41 20.29
#